data_AF-A0ABD3QFQ7-F1
#
_entry.id   AF-A0ABD3QFQ7-F1
#
_cell.length_a   1.000
_cell.length_b   1.000
_cell.length_c   1.000
_cell.angle_alpha   90.00
_cell.angle_beta   90.00
_cell.angle_gamma   90.00
#
_symmetry.space_group_name_H-M   'P 1'
#
loop_
_entity.id
_entity.type
_entity.pdbx_description
1 polymer ?
#
loop_
_entity_poly.entity_id
_entity_poly.type
_entity_poly.pdbx_seq_one_letter_code
_entity_poly.pdbx_strand_id
1 'polypeptide(L)'
;MPSQPQRLEIEQEAAPLTTPRTNNHASTKFAKRFERQKLSSSPPTFVWIIGLAALFGLLQIYSNEKKDESIAAGMVKNIPFLGSAKNNDDDDYPIPESNAFAFSPIKSPYEQIWVNMRLPHWAWKQKSLRHREDEVLPSERICFVHVGKAGGSSVGCSLGFSLHCSNSSGPMEGLLPLRTTRLFHADTYDCHDDSAFFLFVVRDPVKRIQSDFLYERPPNEFILKQKFPEYYQKRKEYYLDCPFHTMEDVVHYGLLKNSTASEECRSRAYNSLWGTRHFLCHHYFNYQFHLEGLPKDARILVIRNEHLVDDWNNVEHFIGGVKEIIPPNSTLSRQNVNHNPQADHDKSLSPASQKLICAQLCNEIVVYKKILNMALNLNPSDVRETMQELREQCPDMADMEEGDCKLPMPDIKQKLINNRGYRYVVAQGNYEYNAQKLEMQVHNTKKDTGPPTKNESDAAISADLEDDDDYKLPYSVP
;
A
#
# COMPACT_ATOMS: atom_id res chain seq x y z
N MET A 1 -35.63 -21.41 -50.75
CA MET A 1 -34.52 -21.34 -51.74
C MET A 1 -33.65 -20.16 -51.35
N PRO A 2 -32.32 -20.35 -51.23
CA PRO A 2 -31.46 -19.41 -50.51
C PRO A 2 -30.92 -18.32 -51.44
N SER A 3 -30.93 -17.08 -50.96
CA SER A 3 -30.24 -15.93 -51.54
C SER A 3 -28.81 -15.86 -50.99
N GLN A 4 -27.83 -16.08 -51.86
CA GLN A 4 -26.41 -15.82 -51.58
C GLN A 4 -26.15 -14.32 -51.38
N PRO A 5 -25.23 -13.92 -50.47
CA PRO A 5 -24.62 -12.60 -50.52
C PRO A 5 -23.36 -12.60 -51.38
N GLN A 6 -23.24 -11.55 -52.19
CA GLN A 6 -22.13 -11.28 -53.10
C GLN A 6 -20.84 -10.93 -52.35
N ARG A 7 -19.75 -11.47 -52.88
CA ARG A 7 -18.36 -11.29 -52.48
C ARG A 7 -17.84 -9.97 -53.06
N LEU A 8 -17.40 -9.05 -52.21
CA LEU A 8 -16.70 -7.82 -52.62
C LEU A 8 -15.19 -8.09 -52.55
N GLU A 9 -14.55 -8.10 -53.71
CA GLU A 9 -13.11 -8.07 -53.90
C GLU A 9 -12.60 -6.65 -53.64
N ILE A 10 -11.58 -6.51 -52.79
CA ILE A 10 -10.78 -5.28 -52.69
C ILE A 10 -9.36 -5.67 -53.11
N GLU A 11 -8.95 -5.14 -54.26
CA GLU A 11 -7.62 -5.25 -54.83
C GLU A 11 -6.59 -4.51 -53.97
N GLN A 12 -5.44 -5.16 -53.80
CA GLN A 12 -4.20 -4.58 -53.31
C GLN A 12 -3.55 -3.75 -54.42
N GLU A 13 -3.17 -2.51 -54.13
CA GLU A 13 -2.21 -1.78 -54.95
C GLU A 13 -1.08 -1.23 -54.08
N ALA A 14 0.13 -1.72 -54.37
CA ALA A 14 1.38 -1.35 -53.72
C ALA A 14 2.08 -0.24 -54.53
N ALA A 15 2.68 0.73 -53.84
CA ALA A 15 3.54 1.76 -54.43
C ALA A 15 4.66 2.20 -53.45
N PRO A 16 5.79 2.75 -53.94
CA PRO A 16 7.12 2.30 -53.54
C PRO A 16 7.91 3.21 -52.59
N LEU A 17 8.91 2.60 -51.93
CA LEU A 17 9.99 3.26 -51.19
C LEU A 17 10.78 4.23 -52.06
N THR A 18 10.95 5.46 -51.58
CA THR A 18 12.05 6.36 -52.00
C THR A 18 12.74 6.95 -50.77
N THR A 19 14.06 6.72 -50.69
CA THR A 19 14.98 7.34 -49.73
C THR A 19 15.52 8.66 -50.25
N PRO A 20 15.78 9.67 -49.39
CA PRO A 20 16.79 10.68 -49.68
C PRO A 20 18.03 10.51 -48.79
N ARG A 21 19.16 10.56 -49.48
CA ARG A 21 20.53 10.58 -48.98
C ARG A 21 21.00 12.03 -49.00
N THR A 22 21.45 12.58 -47.88
CA THR A 22 22.32 13.77 -47.87
C THR A 22 23.43 13.61 -46.85
N ASN A 23 24.66 13.60 -47.37
CA ASN A 23 25.89 13.83 -46.62
C ASN A 23 26.03 15.33 -46.31
N ASN A 24 26.63 15.68 -45.17
CA ASN A 24 27.84 16.52 -45.11
C ASN A 24 28.39 16.68 -43.68
N HIS A 25 29.61 16.17 -43.50
CA HIS A 25 30.76 16.72 -42.77
C HIS A 25 30.60 17.94 -41.83
N ALA A 26 31.01 17.80 -40.56
CA ALA A 26 32.33 18.25 -40.03
C ALA A 26 32.32 18.70 -38.54
N SER A 27 33.49 18.48 -37.90
CA SER A 27 34.02 19.09 -36.66
C SER A 27 33.74 18.36 -35.33
N THR A 28 34.59 17.44 -34.85
CA THR A 28 35.86 17.60 -34.09
C THR A 28 35.84 18.59 -32.91
N LYS A 29 35.84 18.09 -31.66
CA LYS A 29 36.82 18.36 -30.58
C LYS A 29 36.39 17.77 -29.22
N PHE A 30 37.39 17.48 -28.39
CA PHE A 30 37.39 16.91 -27.01
C PHE A 30 37.31 15.38 -26.91
N ALA A 31 38.38 14.62 -27.18
CA ALA A 31 39.57 14.37 -26.34
C ALA A 31 39.25 13.61 -25.03
N LYS A 32 39.42 12.29 -25.01
CA LYS A 32 40.63 11.58 -24.54
C LYS A 32 41.13 12.06 -23.16
N ARG A 33 40.66 11.41 -22.09
CA ARG A 33 41.41 11.28 -20.83
C ARG A 33 40.90 10.07 -20.07
N PHE A 34 41.81 9.37 -19.41
CA PHE A 34 41.66 8.13 -18.63
C PHE A 34 41.82 6.80 -19.37
N GLU A 35 43.02 6.60 -19.91
CA GLU A 35 43.74 5.35 -19.66
C GLU A 35 45.25 5.62 -19.56
N ARG A 36 45.91 4.91 -18.62
CA ARG A 36 47.36 4.77 -18.36
C ARG A 36 48.07 5.86 -17.54
N GLN A 37 48.33 5.52 -16.28
CA GLN A 37 49.63 5.48 -15.57
C GLN A 37 49.34 4.69 -14.27
N LYS A 38 50.13 3.77 -13.72
CA LYS A 38 51.50 3.30 -13.97
C LYS A 38 51.65 1.95 -13.24
N LEU A 39 52.25 0.95 -13.89
CA LEU A 39 53.00 -0.11 -13.22
C LEU A 39 54.41 0.43 -12.89
N SER A 40 54.90 0.15 -11.69
CA SER A 40 56.35 0.04 -11.41
C SER A 40 56.56 -0.89 -10.22
N SER A 41 57.27 -1.99 -10.48
CA SER A 41 57.99 -2.90 -9.58
C SER A 41 59.04 -2.14 -8.75
N SER A 42 59.62 -2.58 -7.60
CA SER A 42 59.86 -3.91 -6.98
C SER A 42 60.28 -3.74 -5.48
N PRO A 43 60.45 -4.82 -4.66
CA PRO A 43 60.57 -4.83 -3.18
C PRO A 43 62.02 -5.15 -2.69
N PRO A 44 62.34 -5.71 -1.48
CA PRO A 44 61.69 -5.79 -0.15
C PRO A 44 62.63 -5.41 1.05
N THR A 45 62.09 -5.19 2.27
CA THR A 45 62.81 -5.51 3.54
C THR A 45 61.91 -5.58 4.79
N PHE A 46 62.04 -6.72 5.49
CA PHE A 46 62.05 -6.96 6.94
C PHE A 46 60.80 -6.90 7.87
N VAL A 47 60.34 -8.11 8.24
CA VAL A 47 60.19 -8.73 9.59
C VAL A 47 59.51 -7.97 10.76
N TRP A 48 58.74 -8.76 11.55
CA TRP A 48 57.99 -8.51 12.80
C TRP A 48 56.53 -8.06 12.51
N ILE A 49 55.46 -8.78 12.86
CA ILE A 49 55.11 -9.45 14.12
C ILE A 49 54.22 -10.67 13.82
N ILE A 50 54.69 -11.86 14.20
CA ILE A 50 53.85 -13.04 14.48
C ILE A 50 53.69 -13.07 16.00
N GLY A 51 52.45 -13.03 16.48
CA GLY A 51 52.15 -13.27 17.89
C GLY A 51 50.97 -12.47 18.39
N LEU A 52 49.75 -13.01 18.22
CA LEU A 52 48.56 -12.84 19.10
C LEU A 52 47.29 -13.44 18.46
N ALA A 53 47.36 -14.66 17.92
CA ALA A 53 46.16 -15.36 17.41
C ALA A 53 46.04 -16.81 17.91
N ALA A 54 46.76 -17.16 18.98
CA ALA A 54 46.79 -18.52 19.54
C ALA A 54 46.30 -18.62 20.99
N LEU A 55 45.55 -17.62 21.50
CA LEU A 55 45.11 -17.61 22.91
C LEU A 55 43.60 -17.58 23.15
N PHE A 56 42.75 -17.61 22.11
CA PHE A 56 41.28 -17.64 22.29
C PHE A 56 40.59 -18.91 21.78
N GLY A 57 41.34 -19.87 21.23
CA GLY A 57 40.80 -21.11 20.65
C GLY A 57 40.71 -22.31 21.60
N LEU A 58 41.00 -22.16 22.90
CA LEU A 58 41.15 -23.30 23.83
C LEU A 58 40.32 -23.17 25.13
N LEU A 59 39.13 -22.57 25.07
CA LEU A 59 38.27 -22.42 26.26
C LEU A 59 36.79 -22.79 26.07
N GLN A 60 36.42 -23.57 25.05
CA GLN A 60 35.06 -24.13 24.94
C GLN A 60 34.98 -25.63 24.58
N ILE A 61 36.09 -26.35 24.58
CA ILE A 61 36.08 -27.83 24.39
C ILE A 61 36.61 -28.48 25.68
N TYR A 62 35.91 -28.32 26.80
CA TYR A 62 36.04 -29.20 27.97
C TYR A 62 34.99 -28.89 29.06
N SER A 63 33.74 -29.35 28.89
CA SER A 63 32.97 -29.78 30.07
C SER A 63 31.77 -30.65 29.68
N ASN A 64 31.89 -31.92 30.07
CA ASN A 64 30.83 -32.85 30.45
C ASN A 64 30.01 -33.54 29.36
N GLU A 65 30.61 -34.63 28.92
CA GLU A 65 29.98 -35.87 28.47
C GLU A 65 29.70 -36.79 29.69
N LYS A 66 28.64 -37.61 29.55
CA LYS A 66 28.25 -38.83 30.30
C LYS A 66 27.33 -38.74 31.53
N LYS A 67 26.08 -39.20 31.31
CA LYS A 67 25.60 -40.45 31.93
C LYS A 67 24.46 -41.11 31.12
N ASP A 68 24.82 -42.26 30.56
CA ASP A 68 24.14 -43.53 30.31
C ASP A 68 22.64 -43.68 30.02
N GLU A 69 22.45 -44.67 29.14
CA GLU A 69 21.25 -45.15 28.47
C GLU A 69 20.34 -46.05 29.33
N SER A 70 19.08 -46.09 28.85
CA SER A 70 18.25 -47.28 28.65
C SER A 70 17.15 -47.59 29.69
N ILE A 71 15.96 -47.82 29.10
CA ILE A 71 14.93 -48.83 29.40
C ILE A 71 13.50 -48.26 29.59
N ALA A 72 12.64 -48.76 28.71
CA ALA A 72 11.21 -49.03 28.82
C ALA A 72 10.19 -47.87 28.80
N ALA A 73 9.43 -47.87 27.69
CA ALA A 73 8.00 -48.15 27.65
C ALA A 73 7.18 -47.84 28.92
N GLY A 74 6.21 -46.94 28.78
CA GLY A 74 4.98 -46.99 29.56
C GLY A 74 4.46 -45.65 30.06
N MET A 75 3.15 -45.47 29.85
CA MET A 75 2.28 -44.54 30.57
C MET A 75 2.32 -43.05 30.18
N VAL A 76 1.63 -42.77 29.07
CA VAL A 76 0.76 -41.59 29.01
C VAL A 76 -0.32 -41.74 30.10
N LYS A 77 -0.26 -40.92 31.15
CA LYS A 77 -1.35 -40.75 32.11
C LYS A 77 -1.96 -39.36 31.93
N ASN A 78 -3.11 -39.37 31.26
CA ASN A 78 -4.37 -38.71 31.65
C ASN A 78 -4.27 -37.40 32.42
N ILE A 79 -4.45 -36.28 31.70
CA ILE A 79 -5.07 -35.08 32.24
C ILE A 79 -6.59 -35.21 31.93
N PRO A 80 -7.48 -35.02 32.92
CA PRO A 80 -8.88 -35.41 32.79
C PRO A 80 -9.63 -34.49 31.83
N PHE A 81 -10.10 -35.08 30.74
CA PHE A 81 -11.15 -34.57 29.89
C PHE A 81 -12.49 -35.12 30.42
N LEU A 82 -13.27 -34.27 31.08
CA LEU A 82 -14.68 -34.53 31.40
C LEU A 82 -15.43 -33.19 31.41
N GLY A 83 -16.15 -32.96 30.33
CA GLY A 83 -17.01 -31.80 30.11
C GLY A 83 -17.71 -31.93 28.76
N SER A 84 -18.52 -32.98 28.61
CA SER A 84 -19.36 -33.23 27.45
C SER A 84 -20.57 -32.31 27.43
N ALA A 85 -20.95 -31.91 26.21
CA ALA A 85 -22.24 -31.39 25.76
C ALA A 85 -22.58 -29.91 26.05
N LYS A 86 -22.52 -29.07 25.01
CA LYS A 86 -23.65 -28.84 24.09
C LYS A 86 -23.21 -27.97 22.91
N ASN A 87 -23.66 -28.35 21.71
CA ASN A 87 -23.64 -27.53 20.51
C ASN A 87 -24.60 -26.35 20.72
N ASN A 88 -24.08 -25.14 20.69
CA ASN A 88 -24.71 -23.89 20.24
C ASN A 88 -23.59 -23.29 19.36
N ASP A 89 -23.65 -23.14 18.03
CA ASP A 89 -24.70 -22.56 17.18
C ASP A 89 -25.37 -21.39 17.90
N ASP A 90 -24.65 -20.26 17.93
CA ASP A 90 -25.13 -18.86 17.98
C ASP A 90 -23.99 -17.94 18.47
N ASP A 91 -22.98 -17.69 17.64
CA ASP A 91 -22.04 -16.56 17.83
C ASP A 91 -22.30 -15.47 16.76
N ASP A 92 -23.58 -15.16 16.56
CA ASP A 92 -24.04 -13.91 15.95
C ASP A 92 -23.94 -12.79 17.00
N TYR A 93 -22.71 -12.34 17.29
CA TYR A 93 -22.54 -11.03 17.91
C TYR A 93 -22.64 -9.97 16.80
N PRO A 94 -23.75 -9.23 16.68
CA PRO A 94 -23.83 -8.15 15.70
C PRO A 94 -22.69 -7.16 15.96
N ILE A 95 -21.87 -6.96 14.93
CA ILE A 95 -20.94 -5.83 14.86
C ILE A 95 -21.78 -4.58 15.13
N PRO A 96 -21.43 -3.73 16.12
CA PRO A 96 -22.30 -2.65 16.54
C PRO A 96 -22.28 -1.57 15.45
N GLU A 97 -23.46 -1.16 14.98
CA GLU A 97 -23.63 -0.29 13.82
C GLU A 97 -23.22 1.18 14.02
N SER A 98 -22.69 1.59 15.17
CA SER A 98 -22.33 3.00 15.35
C SER A 98 -21.19 3.24 16.32
N ASN A 99 -20.22 4.02 15.87
CA ASN A 99 -19.05 4.46 16.63
C ASN A 99 -19.49 5.46 17.73
N ALA A 100 -19.59 5.00 18.98
CA ALA A 100 -20.10 5.80 20.12
C ALA A 100 -19.19 6.97 20.56
N PHE A 101 -18.23 7.38 19.73
CA PHE A 101 -17.33 8.50 19.98
C PHE A 101 -17.75 9.83 19.31
N ALA A 102 -18.91 9.86 18.64
CA ALA A 102 -19.48 11.07 18.03
C ALA A 102 -19.68 12.27 18.99
N PHE A 103 -19.43 12.13 20.29
CA PHE A 103 -19.63 13.15 21.32
C PHE A 103 -18.34 13.80 21.86
N SER A 104 -17.16 13.45 21.34
CA SER A 104 -15.91 14.14 21.71
C SER A 104 -15.79 15.49 20.96
N PRO A 105 -15.28 16.57 21.59
CA PRO A 105 -14.91 17.79 20.86
C PRO A 105 -13.76 17.57 19.86
N ILE A 106 -13.08 16.43 19.93
CA ILE A 106 -12.10 15.96 18.95
C ILE A 106 -12.86 15.58 17.67
N LYS A 107 -12.66 16.31 16.57
CA LYS A 107 -13.44 16.14 15.33
C LYS A 107 -13.01 14.96 14.46
N SER A 108 -11.82 14.41 14.69
CA SER A 108 -11.25 13.31 13.93
C SER A 108 -11.73 11.95 14.49
N PRO A 109 -12.46 11.14 13.72
CA PRO A 109 -12.75 9.75 14.08
C PRO A 109 -11.51 8.95 14.44
N TYR A 110 -10.38 9.19 13.76
CA TYR A 110 -9.12 8.52 14.07
C TYR A 110 -8.64 8.82 15.49
N GLU A 111 -8.59 10.10 15.89
CA GLU A 111 -8.15 10.50 17.24
C GLU A 111 -9.15 10.11 18.34
N GLN A 112 -10.42 9.94 17.98
CA GLN A 112 -11.45 9.40 18.86
C GLN A 112 -11.24 7.90 19.15
N ILE A 113 -10.89 7.13 18.11
CA ILE A 113 -10.62 5.69 18.22
C ILE A 113 -9.28 5.45 18.92
N TRP A 114 -8.24 6.17 18.51
CA TRP A 114 -6.87 6.01 18.97
C TRP A 114 -6.50 7.10 19.96
N VAL A 115 -7.03 6.99 21.17
CA VAL A 115 -6.79 7.94 22.24
C VAL A 115 -5.29 8.18 22.47
N ASN A 116 -4.89 9.45 22.54
CA ASN A 116 -3.51 9.95 22.63
C ASN A 116 -2.68 9.87 21.34
N MET A 117 -3.24 9.36 20.26
CA MET A 117 -2.66 9.52 18.92
C MET A 117 -3.16 10.82 18.31
N ARG A 118 -2.36 11.40 17.42
CA ARG A 118 -2.77 12.50 16.56
C ARG A 118 -2.98 11.95 15.16
N LEU A 119 -3.96 12.51 14.45
CA LEU A 119 -4.12 12.22 13.04
C LEU A 119 -2.82 12.60 12.32
N PRO A 120 -2.20 11.70 11.53
CA PRO A 120 -0.97 12.01 10.83
C PRO A 120 -1.11 13.22 9.91
N HIS A 121 -0.05 14.01 9.79
CA HIS A 121 -0.11 15.28 9.06
C HIS A 121 -0.48 15.09 7.57
N TRP A 122 -0.07 13.99 6.95
CA TRP A 122 -0.37 13.65 5.56
C TRP A 122 -1.89 13.43 5.33
N ALA A 123 -2.62 13.00 6.37
CA ALA A 123 -4.07 12.80 6.34
C ALA A 123 -4.85 14.11 6.55
N TRP A 124 -4.17 15.21 6.92
CA TRP A 124 -4.83 16.49 7.12
C TRP A 124 -5.19 17.16 5.80
N LYS A 125 -6.38 17.78 5.77
CA LYS A 125 -6.66 18.81 4.76
C LYS A 125 -5.73 20.00 4.90
N GLN A 126 -5.47 20.63 3.77
CA GLN A 126 -4.82 21.94 3.69
C GLN A 126 -5.60 22.95 4.53
N LYS A 127 -4.87 23.86 5.18
CA LYS A 127 -5.42 24.84 6.13
C LYS A 127 -6.55 25.69 5.53
N SER A 128 -6.47 25.99 4.23
CA SER A 128 -7.49 26.74 3.48
C SER A 128 -8.84 26.02 3.37
N LEU A 129 -8.88 24.68 3.52
CA LEU A 129 -10.10 23.89 3.42
C LEU A 129 -10.62 23.37 4.77
N ARG A 130 -9.80 23.36 5.83
CA ARG A 130 -10.19 22.81 7.14
C ARG A 130 -11.45 23.44 7.73
N HIS A 131 -11.59 24.76 7.63
CA HIS A 131 -12.78 25.45 8.16
C HIS A 131 -14.07 25.02 7.45
N ARG A 132 -13.97 24.60 6.18
CA ARG A 132 -15.13 24.17 5.39
C ARG A 132 -15.60 22.78 5.77
N GLU A 133 -14.75 21.93 6.35
CA GLU A 133 -15.17 20.59 6.79
C GLU A 133 -16.35 20.65 7.78
N ASP A 134 -16.38 21.70 8.60
CA ASP A 134 -17.43 21.97 9.58
C ASP A 134 -18.73 22.46 8.95
N GLU A 135 -18.65 23.03 7.74
CA GLU A 135 -19.79 23.55 6.98
C GLU A 135 -20.46 22.44 6.14
N VAL A 136 -19.75 21.33 5.86
CA VAL A 136 -20.29 20.21 5.09
C VAL A 136 -21.26 19.40 5.94
N LEU A 137 -22.52 19.39 5.50
CA LEU A 137 -23.58 18.60 6.12
C LEU A 137 -23.23 17.10 6.08
N PRO A 138 -23.58 16.31 7.11
CA PRO A 138 -23.35 14.86 7.11
C PRO A 138 -23.81 14.15 5.82
N SER A 139 -24.98 14.55 5.31
CA SER A 139 -25.57 14.03 4.06
C SER A 139 -24.81 14.38 2.77
N GLU A 140 -23.76 15.18 2.88
CA GLU A 140 -22.89 15.58 1.76
C GLU A 140 -21.43 15.15 1.97
N ARG A 141 -21.07 14.63 3.15
CA ARG A 141 -19.68 14.27 3.46
C ARG A 141 -19.22 13.10 2.61
N ILE A 142 -18.03 13.24 2.05
CA ILE A 142 -17.34 12.18 1.33
C ILE A 142 -16.11 11.80 2.15
N CYS A 143 -15.95 10.51 2.44
CA CYS A 143 -14.68 10.00 2.93
C CYS A 143 -13.83 9.46 1.77
N PHE A 144 -12.59 9.91 1.68
CA PHE A 144 -11.64 9.48 0.66
C PHE A 144 -10.95 8.17 1.04
N VAL A 145 -11.21 7.09 0.30
CA VAL A 145 -10.60 5.78 0.53
C VAL A 145 -9.40 5.60 -0.40
N HIS A 146 -8.20 5.83 0.14
CA HIS A 146 -6.94 5.73 -0.58
C HIS A 146 -6.34 4.33 -0.41
N VAL A 147 -6.57 3.45 -1.38
CA VAL A 147 -5.83 2.18 -1.45
C VAL A 147 -4.44 2.45 -1.99
N GLY A 148 -3.42 2.00 -1.25
CA GLY A 148 -2.03 2.31 -1.57
C GLY A 148 -1.65 1.94 -3.01
N LYS A 149 -0.94 2.87 -3.65
CA LYS A 149 -0.43 2.79 -5.04
C LYS A 149 -1.51 2.68 -6.13
N ALA A 150 -2.76 2.96 -5.77
CA ALA A 150 -3.86 3.09 -6.73
C ALA A 150 -3.97 4.50 -7.34
N GLY A 151 -2.98 5.39 -7.14
CA GLY A 151 -3.03 6.79 -7.64
C GLY A 151 -3.67 7.78 -6.67
N GLY A 152 -3.94 7.37 -5.42
CA GLY A 152 -4.62 8.23 -4.47
C GLY A 152 -3.79 9.37 -3.91
N SER A 153 -2.46 9.40 -4.04
CA SER A 153 -1.69 10.63 -3.76
C SER A 153 -2.07 11.75 -4.74
N SER A 154 -2.11 11.48 -6.05
CA SER A 154 -2.52 12.45 -7.07
C SER A 154 -3.94 12.98 -6.84
N VAL A 155 -4.88 12.07 -6.58
CA VAL A 155 -6.28 12.42 -6.29
C VAL A 155 -6.38 13.15 -4.94
N GLY A 156 -5.71 12.64 -3.90
CA GLY A 156 -5.68 13.22 -2.56
C GLY A 156 -5.14 14.64 -2.51
N CYS A 157 -4.06 14.92 -3.25
CA CYS A 157 -3.54 16.28 -3.42
C CYS A 157 -4.56 17.19 -4.11
N SER A 158 -5.22 16.69 -5.16
CA SER A 158 -6.27 17.41 -5.88
C SER A 158 -7.49 17.68 -4.99
N LEU A 159 -7.78 16.79 -4.04
CA LEU A 159 -8.79 16.98 -3.00
C LEU A 159 -8.31 17.93 -1.90
N GLY A 160 -7.01 18.24 -1.81
CA GLY A 160 -6.43 19.12 -0.81
C GLY A 160 -5.99 18.43 0.48
N PHE A 161 -5.75 17.11 0.46
CA PHE A 161 -5.00 16.44 1.54
C PHE A 161 -3.50 16.65 1.36
N SER A 162 -2.70 16.33 2.39
CA SER A 162 -1.24 16.54 2.40
C SER A 162 -0.48 15.26 2.01
N LEU A 163 -1.03 14.46 1.08
CA LEU A 163 -0.52 13.15 0.65
C LEU A 163 0.70 13.26 -0.29
N HIS A 164 1.85 13.69 0.24
CA HIS A 164 3.10 13.89 -0.53
C HIS A 164 2.96 14.97 -1.63
N CYS A 165 2.12 15.97 -1.38
CA CYS A 165 1.84 17.01 -2.37
C CYS A 165 2.99 18.00 -2.44
N SER A 166 3.46 18.29 -3.66
CA SER A 166 4.31 19.45 -3.88
C SER A 166 3.56 20.73 -3.52
N ASN A 167 4.22 21.70 -2.87
CA ASN A 167 3.63 22.98 -2.47
C ASN A 167 2.98 23.78 -3.61
N SER A 168 3.25 23.44 -4.87
CA SER A 168 2.72 24.10 -6.06
C SER A 168 1.32 23.63 -6.49
N SER A 169 0.86 22.45 -6.05
CA SER A 169 -0.45 21.92 -6.42
C SER A 169 -1.47 22.22 -5.32
N GLY A 170 -2.17 23.35 -5.45
CA GLY A 170 -3.37 23.61 -4.66
C GLY A 170 -4.48 22.60 -4.94
N PRO A 171 -5.52 22.52 -4.08
CA PRO A 171 -6.69 21.72 -4.36
C PRO A 171 -7.33 22.19 -5.67
N MET A 172 -7.93 21.26 -6.38
CA MET A 172 -8.73 21.59 -7.54
C MET A 172 -9.98 22.38 -7.14
N GLU A 173 -10.54 23.09 -8.11
CA GLU A 173 -11.87 23.67 -7.96
C GLU A 173 -12.94 22.56 -8.05
N GLY A 174 -14.14 22.85 -7.54
CA GLY A 174 -15.28 21.92 -7.57
C GLY A 174 -15.83 21.58 -6.19
N LEU A 175 -16.98 20.91 -6.17
CA LEU A 175 -17.62 20.40 -4.97
C LEU A 175 -16.86 19.21 -4.39
N LEU A 176 -16.21 18.40 -5.22
CA LEU A 176 -15.55 17.17 -4.78
C LEU A 176 -14.43 17.45 -3.75
N PRO A 177 -13.47 18.38 -4.00
CA PRO A 177 -12.51 18.79 -2.97
C PRO A 177 -13.16 19.41 -1.73
N LEU A 178 -14.28 20.11 -1.86
CA LEU A 178 -14.96 20.77 -0.74
C LEU A 178 -15.70 19.80 0.18
N ARG A 179 -16.35 18.79 -0.40
CA ARG A 179 -17.18 17.80 0.31
C ARG A 179 -16.40 16.59 0.80
N THR A 180 -15.20 16.38 0.28
CA THR A 180 -14.31 15.33 0.78
C THR A 180 -13.58 15.82 2.02
N THR A 181 -14.05 15.42 3.20
CA THR A 181 -13.63 15.99 4.49
C THR A 181 -12.70 15.10 5.30
N ARG A 182 -12.68 13.80 4.99
CA ARG A 182 -11.93 12.78 5.74
C ARG A 182 -11.26 11.79 4.79
N LEU A 183 -10.33 11.01 5.31
CA LEU A 183 -9.61 10.00 4.55
C LEU A 183 -9.49 8.67 5.32
N PHE A 184 -9.43 7.58 4.58
CA PHE A 184 -9.01 6.26 5.04
C PHE A 184 -7.85 5.77 4.17
N HIS A 185 -6.68 5.58 4.78
CA HIS A 185 -5.48 5.05 4.11
C HIS A 185 -4.66 4.20 5.09
N ALA A 186 -4.29 3.00 4.68
CA ALA A 186 -3.50 2.09 5.51
C ALA A 186 -4.15 1.89 6.90
N ASP A 187 -3.43 2.08 7.99
CA ASP A 187 -3.99 1.97 9.35
C ASP A 187 -4.75 3.23 9.83
N THR A 188 -4.81 4.27 9.02
CA THR A 188 -5.40 5.55 9.41
C THR A 188 -6.82 5.64 8.88
N TYR A 189 -7.77 5.21 9.71
CA TYR A 189 -9.20 5.36 9.47
C TYR A 189 -9.73 6.65 10.13
N ASP A 190 -9.85 7.73 9.35
CA ASP A 190 -10.42 9.00 9.81
C ASP A 190 -11.84 9.26 9.26
N CYS A 191 -12.49 8.26 8.65
CA CYS A 191 -13.85 8.41 8.15
C CYS A 191 -14.89 8.45 9.27
N HIS A 192 -15.96 9.21 9.06
CA HIS A 192 -17.20 8.97 9.79
C HIS A 192 -17.95 7.81 9.12
N ASP A 193 -18.46 6.87 9.91
CA ASP A 193 -19.28 5.75 9.41
C ASP A 193 -20.57 6.26 8.72
N ASP A 194 -21.08 7.43 9.11
CA ASP A 194 -22.26 8.08 8.52
C ASP A 194 -21.93 9.01 7.33
N SER A 195 -20.72 8.92 6.77
CA SER A 195 -20.37 9.66 5.56
C SER A 195 -21.32 9.30 4.43
N ALA A 196 -21.85 10.31 3.75
CA ALA A 196 -22.80 10.11 2.65
C ALA A 196 -22.24 9.26 1.51
N PHE A 197 -20.92 9.35 1.27
CA PHE A 197 -20.21 8.55 0.28
C PHE A 197 -18.80 8.16 0.74
N PHE A 198 -18.31 7.06 0.19
CA PHE A 198 -16.92 6.61 0.29
C PHE A 198 -16.30 6.58 -1.10
N LEU A 199 -15.34 7.46 -1.35
CA LEU A 199 -14.68 7.64 -2.64
C LEU A 199 -13.42 6.79 -2.73
N PHE A 200 -13.48 5.66 -3.41
CA PHE A 200 -12.31 4.85 -3.72
C PHE A 200 -11.54 5.41 -4.90
N VAL A 201 -10.20 5.34 -4.80
CA VAL A 201 -9.34 5.32 -5.99
C VAL A 201 -8.88 3.90 -6.22
N VAL A 202 -9.18 3.38 -7.40
CA VAL A 202 -8.83 2.02 -7.78
C VAL A 202 -7.89 2.01 -8.96
N ARG A 203 -7.14 0.94 -9.12
CA ARG A 203 -6.17 0.71 -10.18
C ARG A 203 -6.16 -0.78 -10.49
N ASP A 204 -5.82 -1.13 -11.72
CA ASP A 204 -5.58 -2.53 -12.07
C ASP A 204 -4.70 -3.22 -10.99
N PRO A 205 -5.16 -4.35 -10.39
CA PRO A 205 -4.46 -4.98 -9.27
C PRO A 205 -3.01 -5.38 -9.57
N VAL A 206 -2.69 -5.78 -10.81
CA VAL A 206 -1.32 -6.11 -11.20
C VAL A 206 -0.47 -4.85 -11.27
N LYS A 207 -0.96 -3.80 -11.94
CA LYS A 207 -0.27 -2.50 -12.01
C LYS A 207 -0.08 -1.88 -10.63
N ARG A 208 -1.02 -2.09 -9.71
CA ARG A 208 -0.94 -1.65 -8.31
C ARG A 208 0.23 -2.33 -7.60
N ILE A 209 0.32 -3.65 -7.61
CA ILE A 209 1.42 -4.37 -6.92
C ILE A 209 2.79 -4.13 -7.56
N GLN A 210 2.87 -3.97 -8.89
CA GLN A 210 4.11 -3.59 -9.58
C GLN A 210 4.58 -2.20 -9.11
N SER A 211 3.63 -1.27 -8.95
CA SER A 211 3.90 0.06 -8.45
C SER A 211 4.30 0.08 -6.97
N ASP A 212 3.74 -0.82 -6.16
CA ASP A 212 4.08 -0.95 -4.74
C ASP A 212 5.45 -1.57 -4.52
N PHE A 213 5.71 -2.68 -5.20
CA PHE A 213 6.99 -3.37 -5.12
C PHE A 213 8.17 -2.43 -5.37
N LEU A 214 8.07 -1.52 -6.34
CA LEU A 214 9.13 -0.54 -6.59
C LEU A 214 9.19 0.62 -5.60
N TYR A 215 8.05 1.03 -5.06
CA TYR A 215 8.01 2.14 -4.12
C TYR A 215 8.64 1.75 -2.79
N GLU A 216 8.33 0.55 -2.30
CA GLU A 216 8.78 0.08 -1.00
C GLU A 216 10.20 -0.48 -1.02
N ARG A 217 10.76 -0.74 -2.22
CA ARG A 217 12.08 -1.36 -2.39
C ARG A 217 13.19 -0.38 -1.97
N PRO A 218 13.99 -0.72 -0.94
CA PRO A 218 15.09 0.13 -0.53
C PRO A 218 16.24 0.07 -1.54
N PRO A 219 16.96 1.17 -1.79
CA PRO A 219 18.16 1.14 -2.62
C PRO A 219 19.28 0.27 -2.03
N ASN A 220 19.38 0.25 -0.70
CA ASN A 220 20.32 -0.57 0.07
C ASN A 220 19.88 -0.63 1.53
N GLU A 221 20.54 -1.48 2.31
CA GLU A 221 20.23 -1.69 3.72
C GLU A 221 20.42 -0.44 4.59
N PHE A 222 21.42 0.38 4.29
CA PHE A 222 21.69 1.61 5.05
C PHE A 222 20.52 2.60 4.94
N ILE A 223 20.03 2.85 3.72
CA ILE A 223 18.85 3.70 3.50
C ILE A 223 17.60 3.09 4.14
N LEU A 224 17.46 1.76 4.08
CA LEU A 224 16.33 1.09 4.73
C LEU A 224 16.30 1.34 6.25
N LYS A 225 17.45 1.19 6.92
CA LYS A 225 17.60 1.45 8.37
C LYS A 225 17.28 2.90 8.73
N GLN A 226 17.74 3.83 7.90
CA GLN A 226 17.59 5.26 8.14
C GLN A 226 16.16 5.73 7.94
N LYS A 227 15.54 5.39 6.80
CA LYS A 227 14.21 5.89 6.43
C LYS A 227 13.07 5.14 7.12
N PHE A 228 13.23 3.84 7.34
CA PHE A 228 12.14 3.00 7.83
C PHE A 228 12.55 2.18 9.06
N PRO A 229 13.00 2.81 10.15
CA PRO A 229 13.50 2.08 11.32
C PRO A 229 12.45 1.15 11.92
N GLU A 230 11.17 1.54 11.92
CA GLU A 230 10.06 0.74 12.46
C GLU A 230 9.70 -0.47 11.58
N TYR A 231 9.96 -0.38 10.27
CA TYR A 231 9.67 -1.45 9.30
C TYR A 231 10.92 -2.19 8.81
N TYR A 232 12.10 -1.80 9.32
CA TYR A 232 13.38 -2.25 8.82
C TYR A 232 13.44 -3.77 8.76
N GLN A 233 13.06 -4.45 9.85
CA GLN A 233 13.14 -5.91 9.92
C GLN A 233 12.26 -6.58 8.87
N LYS A 234 10.99 -6.15 8.76
CA LYS A 234 10.02 -6.69 7.80
C LYS A 234 10.45 -6.49 6.35
N ARG A 235 10.95 -5.30 6.01
CA ARG A 235 11.41 -4.98 4.65
C ARG A 235 12.74 -5.64 4.31
N LYS A 236 13.66 -5.76 5.28
CA LYS A 236 14.92 -6.50 5.12
C LYS A 236 14.63 -7.97 4.83
N GLU A 237 13.77 -8.58 5.63
CA GLU A 237 13.32 -9.96 5.45
C GLU A 237 12.76 -10.20 4.04
N TYR A 238 12.04 -9.22 3.49
CA TYR A 238 11.46 -9.34 2.16
C TYR A 238 12.46 -9.06 1.03
N TYR A 239 13.17 -7.93 1.05
CA TYR A 239 13.98 -7.47 -0.09
C TYR A 239 15.46 -7.87 -0.04
N LEU A 240 16.01 -8.07 1.15
CA LEU A 240 17.45 -8.27 1.34
C LEU A 240 17.79 -9.71 1.72
N ASP A 241 16.93 -10.37 2.50
CA ASP A 241 17.12 -11.77 2.90
C ASP A 241 16.58 -12.76 1.86
N CYS A 242 15.73 -12.28 0.94
CA CYS A 242 15.20 -13.05 -0.19
C CYS A 242 15.69 -12.49 -1.52
N PRO A 243 15.84 -13.32 -2.56
CA PRO A 243 16.38 -12.90 -3.86
C PRO A 243 15.32 -12.15 -4.70
N PHE A 244 14.64 -11.16 -4.12
CA PHE A 244 13.53 -10.42 -4.74
C PHE A 244 13.98 -9.03 -5.17
N HIS A 245 14.81 -8.96 -6.22
CA HIS A 245 15.30 -7.68 -6.73
C HIS A 245 14.30 -7.04 -7.69
N THR A 246 13.62 -7.84 -8.51
CA THR A 246 12.60 -7.41 -9.47
C THR A 246 11.25 -8.08 -9.19
N MET A 247 10.19 -7.60 -9.81
CA MET A 247 8.88 -8.26 -9.71
C MET A 247 8.92 -9.66 -10.36
N GLU A 248 9.69 -9.84 -11.44
CA GLU A 248 9.92 -11.16 -12.05
C GLU A 248 10.59 -12.12 -11.06
N ASP A 249 11.55 -11.64 -10.25
CA ASP A 249 12.22 -12.45 -9.23
C ASP A 249 11.24 -12.92 -8.14
N VAL A 250 10.30 -12.08 -7.72
CA VAL A 250 9.23 -12.49 -6.79
C VAL A 250 8.47 -13.68 -7.35
N VAL A 251 8.15 -13.69 -8.64
CA VAL A 251 7.45 -14.80 -9.28
C VAL A 251 8.35 -16.03 -9.42
N HIS A 252 9.54 -15.84 -10.01
CA HIS A 252 10.44 -16.93 -10.34
C HIS A 252 10.96 -17.65 -9.10
N TYR A 253 11.36 -16.89 -8.08
CA TYR A 253 11.91 -17.44 -6.86
C TYR A 253 10.85 -17.67 -5.77
N GLY A 254 9.86 -16.79 -5.65
CA GLY A 254 8.87 -16.87 -4.57
C GLY A 254 7.68 -17.78 -4.89
N LEU A 255 7.14 -17.70 -6.12
CA LEU A 255 5.84 -18.29 -6.44
C LEU A 255 5.93 -19.62 -7.21
N LEU A 256 6.98 -19.81 -8.03
CA LEU A 256 7.16 -21.08 -8.75
C LEU A 256 7.31 -22.26 -7.78
N LYS A 257 6.64 -23.38 -8.09
CA LYS A 257 6.64 -24.58 -7.25
C LYS A 257 8.04 -25.20 -7.07
N ASN A 258 8.86 -25.15 -8.12
CA ASN A 258 10.19 -25.74 -8.18
C ASN A 258 11.29 -24.67 -8.14
N SER A 259 11.06 -23.56 -7.43
CA SER A 259 12.06 -22.50 -7.31
C SER A 259 13.23 -22.92 -6.41
N THR A 260 14.36 -22.22 -6.55
CA THR A 260 15.57 -22.44 -5.75
C THR A 260 15.60 -21.66 -4.43
N ALA A 261 14.60 -20.80 -4.18
CA ALA A 261 14.53 -20.04 -2.94
C ALA A 261 14.13 -20.91 -1.75
N SER A 262 14.50 -20.46 -0.54
CA SER A 262 14.08 -21.10 0.69
C SER A 262 12.56 -21.11 0.83
N GLU A 263 12.03 -22.10 1.57
CA GLU A 263 10.59 -22.17 1.90
C GLU A 263 10.11 -20.90 2.59
N GLU A 264 10.96 -20.31 3.44
CA GLU A 264 10.68 -19.04 4.10
C GLU A 264 10.47 -17.89 3.10
N CYS A 265 11.36 -17.72 2.12
CA CYS A 265 11.20 -16.68 1.10
C CYS A 265 9.97 -16.88 0.23
N ARG A 266 9.68 -18.14 -0.12
CA ARG A 266 8.44 -18.48 -0.84
C ARG A 266 7.22 -18.10 -0.02
N SER A 267 7.19 -18.46 1.27
CA SER A 267 6.14 -18.08 2.21
C SER A 267 6.00 -16.55 2.33
N ARG A 268 7.10 -15.80 2.39
CA ARG A 268 7.09 -14.33 2.42
C ARG A 268 6.46 -13.74 1.15
N ALA A 269 6.78 -14.26 -0.03
CA ALA A 269 6.18 -13.82 -1.30
C ALA A 269 4.65 -14.03 -1.32
N TYR A 270 4.18 -15.23 -0.97
CA TYR A 270 2.74 -15.52 -0.89
C TYR A 270 2.03 -14.63 0.14
N ASN A 271 2.56 -14.56 1.36
CA ASN A 271 1.93 -13.79 2.43
C ASN A 271 1.93 -12.27 2.17
N SER A 272 2.93 -11.77 1.43
CA SER A 272 2.94 -10.38 0.97
C SER A 272 1.81 -10.15 -0.03
N LEU A 273 1.72 -10.93 -1.11
CA LEU A 273 0.68 -10.75 -2.14
C LEU A 273 -0.75 -10.92 -1.62
N TRP A 274 -0.97 -11.83 -0.68
CA TRP A 274 -2.28 -12.03 -0.06
C TRP A 274 -2.58 -11.04 1.06
N GLY A 275 -1.61 -10.18 1.43
CA GLY A 275 -1.73 -9.25 2.54
C GLY A 275 -1.90 -9.93 3.90
N THR A 276 -1.57 -11.21 4.06
CA THR A 276 -1.72 -11.93 5.33
C THR A 276 -0.61 -11.58 6.32
N ARG A 277 0.55 -11.10 5.84
CA ARG A 277 1.64 -10.57 6.68
C ARG A 277 2.09 -9.20 6.20
N HIS A 278 2.49 -8.37 7.15
CA HIS A 278 2.85 -6.97 6.89
C HIS A 278 4.33 -6.84 6.49
N PHE A 279 4.69 -7.29 5.29
CA PHE A 279 6.03 -7.07 4.72
C PHE A 279 6.13 -5.73 3.99
N LEU A 280 5.10 -5.41 3.19
CA LEU A 280 4.94 -4.17 2.44
C LEU A 280 3.61 -3.52 2.85
N CYS A 281 3.61 -2.21 3.11
CA CYS A 281 2.45 -1.55 3.72
C CYS A 281 1.22 -1.63 2.81
N HIS A 282 1.39 -1.31 1.53
CA HIS A 282 0.25 -1.26 0.61
C HIS A 282 -0.18 -2.63 0.05
N HIS A 283 0.65 -3.67 0.17
CA HIS A 283 0.18 -5.05 0.01
C HIS A 283 -0.62 -5.52 1.22
N TYR A 284 -0.21 -5.16 2.44
CA TYR A 284 -0.91 -5.55 3.66
C TYR A 284 -2.29 -4.88 3.76
N PHE A 285 -2.37 -3.59 3.48
CA PHE A 285 -3.62 -2.85 3.39
C PHE A 285 -4.14 -2.83 1.94
N ASN A 286 -4.62 -3.99 1.50
CA ASN A 286 -5.11 -4.25 0.14
C ASN A 286 -6.58 -3.83 -0.06
N TYR A 287 -7.19 -4.15 -1.21
CA TYR A 287 -8.59 -3.81 -1.48
C TYR A 287 -9.56 -4.44 -0.46
N GLN A 288 -9.31 -5.69 -0.05
CA GLN A 288 -10.14 -6.40 0.94
C GLN A 288 -10.21 -5.62 2.25
N PHE A 289 -9.06 -5.19 2.78
CA PHE A 289 -9.01 -4.43 4.02
C PHE A 289 -9.81 -3.13 3.96
N HIS A 290 -9.69 -2.39 2.86
CA HIS A 290 -10.40 -1.12 2.72
C HIS A 290 -11.90 -1.33 2.55
N LEU A 291 -12.34 -2.33 1.78
CA LEU A 291 -13.77 -2.60 1.58
C LEU A 291 -14.45 -3.12 2.85
N GLU A 292 -13.85 -4.10 3.54
CA GLU A 292 -14.40 -4.66 4.79
C GLU A 292 -14.24 -3.71 5.99
N GLY A 293 -13.38 -2.68 5.85
CA GLY A 293 -13.26 -1.59 6.81
C GLY A 293 -14.42 -0.61 6.79
N LEU A 294 -15.30 -0.66 5.78
CA LEU A 294 -16.44 0.26 5.66
C LEU A 294 -17.71 -0.26 6.35
N PRO A 295 -18.68 0.63 6.65
CA PRO A 295 -20.05 0.23 6.97
C PRO A 295 -20.66 -0.66 5.88
N LYS A 296 -21.56 -1.59 6.27
CA LYS A 296 -22.17 -2.56 5.35
C LYS A 296 -23.03 -1.90 4.26
N ASP A 297 -23.62 -0.76 4.56
CA ASP A 297 -24.49 0.04 3.69
C ASP A 297 -23.74 1.23 3.04
N ALA A 298 -22.40 1.22 3.09
CA ALA A 298 -21.58 2.27 2.51
C ALA A 298 -21.90 2.51 1.02
N ARG A 299 -22.13 3.78 0.68
CA ARG A 299 -22.37 4.22 -0.69
C ARG A 299 -21.05 4.55 -1.36
N ILE A 300 -20.65 3.72 -2.33
CA ILE A 300 -19.31 3.80 -2.94
C ILE A 300 -19.33 4.67 -4.19
N LEU A 301 -18.35 5.56 -4.30
CA LEU A 301 -17.96 6.26 -5.51
C LEU A 301 -16.56 5.76 -5.90
N VAL A 302 -16.25 5.73 -7.19
CA VAL A 302 -14.96 5.23 -7.70
C VAL A 302 -14.36 6.20 -8.71
N ILE A 303 -13.05 6.42 -8.56
CA ILE A 303 -12.17 6.97 -9.60
C ILE A 303 -11.17 5.88 -9.99
N ARG A 304 -11.17 5.46 -11.26
CA ARG A 304 -10.20 4.52 -11.84
C ARG A 304 -8.95 5.28 -12.24
N ASN A 305 -7.78 4.80 -11.84
CA ASN A 305 -6.50 5.42 -12.14
C ASN A 305 -6.18 5.44 -13.65
N GLU A 306 -6.71 4.47 -14.38
CA GLU A 306 -6.63 4.37 -15.83
C GLU A 306 -7.44 5.51 -16.51
N HIS A 307 -8.53 5.96 -15.87
CA HIS A 307 -9.55 6.88 -16.39
C HIS A 307 -9.75 8.13 -15.50
N LEU A 308 -8.68 8.64 -14.88
CA LEU A 308 -8.72 9.65 -13.81
C LEU A 308 -9.58 10.88 -14.14
N VAL A 309 -9.43 11.44 -15.34
CA VAL A 309 -10.06 12.71 -15.73
C VAL A 309 -11.57 12.51 -15.93
N ASP A 310 -11.94 11.46 -16.65
CA ASP A 310 -13.34 11.14 -16.93
C ASP A 310 -14.09 10.78 -15.64
N ASP A 311 -13.50 9.95 -14.81
CA ASP A 311 -14.12 9.54 -13.55
C ASP A 311 -14.18 10.69 -12.53
N TRP A 312 -13.19 11.59 -12.49
CA TRP A 312 -13.26 12.80 -11.67
C TRP A 312 -14.45 13.67 -12.10
N ASN A 313 -14.57 13.95 -13.40
CA ASN A 313 -15.67 14.74 -13.95
C ASN A 313 -17.04 14.08 -13.68
N ASN A 314 -17.11 12.75 -13.78
CA ASN A 314 -18.32 11.99 -13.49
C ASN A 314 -18.71 12.08 -12.01
N VAL A 315 -17.74 11.94 -11.09
CA VAL A 315 -17.98 12.08 -9.64
C VAL A 315 -18.43 13.51 -9.32
N GLU A 316 -17.73 14.53 -9.83
CA GLU A 316 -18.09 15.94 -9.63
C GLU A 316 -19.53 16.21 -10.08
N HIS A 317 -19.90 15.73 -11.27
CA HIS A 317 -21.27 15.87 -11.77
C HIS A 317 -22.28 15.09 -10.93
N PHE A 318 -21.95 13.85 -10.53
CA PHE A 318 -22.82 12.98 -9.74
C PHE A 318 -23.21 13.61 -8.39
N ILE A 319 -22.30 14.34 -7.76
CA ILE A 319 -22.58 15.05 -6.50
C ILE A 319 -23.24 16.43 -6.72
N GLY A 320 -23.66 16.76 -7.94
CA GLY A 320 -24.33 18.01 -8.28
C GLY A 320 -23.39 19.17 -8.64
N GLY A 321 -22.12 18.87 -8.91
CA GLY A 321 -21.12 19.82 -9.39
C GLY A 321 -21.19 20.07 -10.89
N VAL A 322 -20.20 20.82 -11.38
CA VAL A 322 -20.10 21.19 -12.80
C VAL A 322 -19.59 20.00 -13.61
N LYS A 323 -20.29 19.68 -14.70
CA LYS A 323 -19.82 18.67 -15.66
C LYS A 323 -18.57 19.17 -16.38
N GLU A 324 -17.59 18.28 -16.60
CA GLU A 324 -16.35 18.59 -17.34
C GLU A 324 -15.52 19.73 -16.73
N ILE A 325 -15.45 19.79 -15.39
CA ILE A 325 -14.59 20.75 -14.68
C ILE A 325 -13.11 20.61 -15.08
N ILE A 326 -12.69 19.39 -15.42
CA ILE A 326 -11.40 19.10 -16.03
C ILE A 326 -11.61 18.91 -17.53
N PRO A 327 -10.98 19.72 -18.40
CA PRO A 327 -11.05 19.51 -19.84
C PRO A 327 -10.49 18.12 -20.22
N PRO A 328 -11.06 17.44 -21.23
CA PRO A 328 -10.66 16.06 -21.61
C PRO A 328 -9.20 15.93 -22.07
N ASN A 329 -8.58 17.04 -22.50
CA ASN A 329 -7.16 17.08 -22.90
C ASN A 329 -6.23 17.52 -21.75
N SER A 330 -6.77 17.81 -20.58
CA SER A 330 -5.97 18.11 -19.40
C SER A 330 -5.52 16.82 -18.74
N THR A 331 -4.28 16.78 -18.27
CA THR A 331 -3.77 15.65 -17.51
C THR A 331 -3.79 16.00 -16.04
N LEU A 332 -4.54 15.23 -15.23
CA LEU A 332 -4.24 15.16 -13.80
C LEU A 332 -2.83 14.61 -13.65
N SER A 333 -1.99 15.33 -12.89
CA SER A 333 -0.59 14.97 -12.75
C SER A 333 -0.46 13.55 -12.19
N ARG A 334 -0.05 12.61 -13.06
CA ARG A 334 0.41 11.30 -12.67
C ARG A 334 1.84 11.48 -12.19
N GLN A 335 2.00 11.92 -10.94
CA GLN A 335 3.32 11.99 -10.31
C GLN A 335 3.84 10.57 -10.11
N ASN A 336 4.44 10.00 -11.15
CA ASN A 336 5.27 8.83 -11.02
C ASN A 336 6.62 9.30 -10.47
N VAL A 337 6.72 9.31 -9.13
CA VAL A 337 7.91 9.80 -8.40
C VAL A 337 9.21 9.06 -8.79
N ASN A 338 9.11 7.88 -9.40
CA ASN A 338 10.27 7.13 -9.87
C ASN A 338 10.63 7.45 -11.33
N HIS A 339 11.47 8.47 -11.52
CA HIS A 339 12.14 8.76 -12.80
C HIS A 339 13.33 7.83 -13.11
N ASN A 340 13.57 6.79 -12.31
CA ASN A 340 14.67 5.86 -12.55
C ASN A 340 14.39 5.01 -13.80
N PRO A 341 15.21 5.06 -14.87
CA PRO A 341 15.03 4.24 -16.07
C PRO A 341 15.03 2.73 -15.78
N GLN A 342 15.68 2.30 -14.69
CA GLN A 342 15.67 0.91 -14.23
C GLN A 342 14.27 0.46 -13.75
N ALA A 343 13.40 1.40 -13.38
CA ALA A 343 12.08 1.10 -12.83
C ALA A 343 11.18 0.33 -13.80
N ASP A 344 11.30 0.57 -15.10
CA ASP A 344 10.47 -0.14 -16.08
C ASP A 344 10.89 -1.62 -16.20
N HIS A 345 12.20 -1.88 -16.18
CA HIS A 345 12.74 -3.24 -16.13
C HIS A 345 12.29 -3.96 -14.85
N ASP A 346 12.41 -3.30 -13.70
CA ASP A 346 12.18 -3.93 -12.41
C ASP A 346 10.69 -4.21 -12.12
N LYS A 347 9.77 -3.54 -12.82
CA LYS A 347 8.33 -3.83 -12.83
C LYS A 347 7.93 -4.91 -13.81
N SER A 348 8.74 -5.17 -14.83
CA SER A 348 8.35 -6.02 -15.95
C SER A 348 8.07 -7.45 -15.49
N LEU A 349 7.09 -8.07 -16.14
CA LEU A 349 6.71 -9.46 -15.93
C LEU A 349 6.70 -10.17 -17.28
N SER A 350 7.27 -11.37 -17.35
CA SER A 350 7.09 -12.24 -18.51
C SER A 350 5.62 -12.69 -18.61
N PRO A 351 5.11 -13.08 -19.79
CA PRO A 351 3.73 -13.56 -19.91
C PRO A 351 3.39 -14.75 -18.99
N ALA A 352 4.36 -15.64 -18.77
CA ALA A 352 4.21 -16.76 -17.83
C ALA A 352 4.12 -16.28 -16.38
N SER A 353 4.97 -15.31 -16.00
CA SER A 353 4.98 -14.74 -14.66
C SER A 353 3.75 -13.87 -14.37
N GLN A 354 3.28 -13.13 -15.38
CA GLN A 354 2.00 -12.41 -15.35
C GLN A 354 0.85 -13.36 -15.03
N LYS A 355 0.75 -14.49 -15.72
CA LYS A 355 -0.29 -15.50 -15.46
C LYS A 355 -0.25 -16.02 -14.01
N LEU A 356 0.95 -16.28 -13.48
CA LEU A 356 1.11 -16.73 -12.10
C LEU A 356 0.70 -15.66 -11.09
N ILE A 357 1.10 -14.41 -11.32
CA ILE A 357 0.71 -13.26 -10.48
C ILE A 357 -0.80 -13.08 -10.48
N CYS A 358 -1.45 -13.09 -11.65
CA CYS A 358 -2.90 -13.01 -11.73
C CYS A 358 -3.58 -14.09 -10.88
N ALA A 359 -3.09 -15.33 -10.94
CA ALA A 359 -3.62 -16.42 -10.13
C ALA A 359 -3.44 -16.19 -8.61
N GLN A 360 -2.32 -15.60 -8.19
CA GLN A 360 -2.09 -15.25 -6.77
C GLN A 360 -2.90 -14.04 -6.31
N LEU A 361 -3.26 -13.14 -7.22
CA LEU A 361 -4.10 -11.98 -6.96
C LEU A 361 -5.60 -12.24 -7.14
N CYS A 362 -6.03 -13.49 -7.32
CA CYS A 362 -7.44 -13.81 -7.60
C CYS A 362 -8.41 -13.12 -6.63
N ASN A 363 -8.17 -13.27 -5.32
CA ASN A 363 -9.01 -12.65 -4.30
C ASN A 363 -8.98 -11.11 -4.35
N GLU A 364 -7.80 -10.51 -4.60
CA GLU A 364 -7.66 -9.06 -4.76
C GLU A 364 -8.44 -8.56 -5.99
N ILE A 365 -8.40 -9.30 -7.10
CA ILE A 365 -9.12 -9.00 -8.34
C ILE A 365 -10.64 -9.11 -8.11
N VAL A 366 -11.10 -10.15 -7.42
CA VAL A 366 -12.52 -10.32 -7.06
C VAL A 366 -13.01 -9.14 -6.23
N VAL A 367 -12.24 -8.71 -5.22
CA VAL A 367 -12.62 -7.53 -4.40
C VAL A 367 -12.59 -6.25 -5.23
N TYR A 368 -11.60 -6.06 -6.09
CA TYR A 368 -11.54 -4.93 -7.03
C TYR A 368 -12.80 -4.85 -7.91
N LYS A 369 -13.23 -5.98 -8.49
CA LYS A 369 -14.48 -6.09 -9.26
C LYS A 369 -15.70 -5.73 -8.41
N LYS A 370 -15.75 -6.21 -7.16
CA LYS A 370 -16.84 -5.92 -6.22
C LYS A 370 -16.95 -4.41 -5.96
N ILE A 371 -15.83 -3.71 -5.75
CA ILE A 371 -15.79 -2.26 -5.59
C ILE A 371 -16.35 -1.55 -6.82
N LEU A 372 -15.93 -1.95 -8.03
CA LEU A 372 -16.42 -1.38 -9.29
C LEU A 372 -17.93 -1.58 -9.46
N ASN A 373 -18.44 -2.77 -9.16
CA ASN A 373 -19.86 -3.10 -9.28
C ASN A 373 -20.74 -2.38 -8.23
N MET A 374 -20.16 -2.00 -7.08
CA MET A 374 -20.83 -1.20 -6.05
C MET A 374 -20.82 0.31 -6.33
N ALA A 375 -20.02 0.76 -7.31
CA ALA A 375 -19.83 2.18 -7.59
C ALA A 375 -21.10 2.83 -8.15
N LEU A 376 -21.56 3.90 -7.53
CA LEU A 376 -22.78 4.60 -7.93
C LEU A 376 -22.58 5.54 -9.13
N ASN A 377 -21.34 5.98 -9.38
CA ASN A 377 -21.00 6.93 -10.44
C ASN A 377 -20.52 6.26 -11.73
N LEU A 378 -20.29 4.94 -11.74
CA LEU A 378 -19.89 4.20 -12.93
C LEU A 378 -21.12 3.62 -13.61
N ASN A 379 -21.22 3.80 -14.92
CA ASN A 379 -22.25 3.14 -15.70
C ASN A 379 -21.80 1.72 -16.13
N PRO A 380 -22.73 0.85 -16.59
CA PRO A 380 -22.35 -0.51 -16.99
C PRO A 380 -21.32 -0.60 -18.13
N SER A 381 -21.19 0.44 -18.95
CA SER A 381 -20.16 0.52 -20.00
C SER A 381 -18.78 0.76 -19.42
N ASP A 382 -18.65 1.65 -18.44
CA ASP A 382 -17.37 1.94 -17.76
C ASP A 382 -16.85 0.68 -17.07
N VAL A 383 -17.73 -0.05 -16.38
CA VAL A 383 -17.37 -1.32 -15.73
C VAL A 383 -16.94 -2.36 -16.78
N ARG A 384 -17.68 -2.49 -17.90
CA ARG A 384 -17.31 -3.43 -18.98
C ARG A 384 -15.96 -3.10 -19.62
N GLU A 385 -15.68 -1.83 -19.85
CA GLU A 385 -14.38 -1.37 -20.34
C GLU A 385 -13.27 -1.80 -19.40
N THR A 386 -13.40 -1.52 -18.10
CA THR A 386 -12.42 -1.93 -17.09
C THR A 386 -12.27 -3.45 -16.99
N MET A 387 -13.36 -4.21 -17.15
CA MET A 387 -13.28 -5.68 -17.21
C MET A 387 -12.56 -6.17 -18.46
N GLN A 388 -12.67 -5.45 -19.59
CA GLN A 388 -11.94 -5.77 -20.81
C GLN A 388 -10.44 -5.50 -20.64
N GLU A 389 -10.07 -4.35 -20.09
CA GLU A 389 -8.67 -4.02 -19.75
C GLU A 389 -8.06 -5.04 -18.79
N LEU A 390 -8.82 -5.46 -17.78
CA LEU A 390 -8.40 -6.51 -16.85
C LEU A 390 -8.26 -7.86 -17.56
N ARG A 391 -9.16 -8.23 -18.47
CA ARG A 391 -9.10 -9.49 -19.23
C ARG A 391 -7.88 -9.56 -20.15
N GLU A 392 -7.41 -8.42 -20.66
CA GLU A 392 -6.17 -8.36 -21.42
C GLU A 392 -4.94 -8.69 -20.57
N GLN A 393 -4.94 -8.34 -19.28
CA GLN A 393 -3.83 -8.59 -18.36
C GLN A 393 -3.93 -9.94 -17.61
N CYS A 394 -5.14 -10.33 -17.24
CA CYS A 394 -5.47 -11.49 -16.41
C CYS A 394 -6.72 -12.22 -16.95
N PRO A 395 -6.64 -12.85 -18.14
CA PRO A 395 -7.80 -13.40 -18.83
C PRO A 395 -8.57 -14.43 -18.01
N ASP A 396 -7.86 -15.32 -17.32
CA ASP A 396 -8.46 -16.39 -16.51
C ASP A 396 -9.15 -15.85 -15.24
N MET A 397 -8.78 -14.66 -14.75
CA MET A 397 -9.27 -14.11 -13.47
C MET A 397 -10.33 -13.03 -13.63
N ALA A 398 -10.38 -12.34 -14.78
CA ALA A 398 -11.36 -11.27 -15.03
C ALA A 398 -12.82 -11.77 -14.93
N ASP A 399 -13.03 -13.04 -15.28
CA ASP A 399 -14.34 -13.70 -15.29
C ASP A 399 -14.64 -14.51 -14.01
N MET A 400 -13.73 -14.54 -13.03
CA MET A 400 -13.96 -15.24 -11.76
C MET A 400 -14.81 -14.42 -10.81
N GLU A 401 -15.75 -15.05 -10.13
CA GLU A 401 -16.60 -14.42 -9.12
C GLU A 401 -16.16 -14.79 -7.69
N GLU A 402 -16.83 -14.19 -6.70
CA GLU A 402 -16.59 -14.49 -5.28
C GLU A 402 -16.84 -15.98 -4.99
N GLY A 403 -15.79 -16.66 -4.49
CA GLY A 403 -15.81 -18.10 -4.24
C GLY A 403 -15.17 -18.97 -5.34
N ASP A 404 -14.92 -18.42 -6.53
CA ASP A 404 -14.28 -19.18 -7.63
C ASP A 404 -12.75 -19.28 -7.49
N CYS A 405 -12.15 -18.41 -6.67
CA CYS A 405 -10.73 -18.43 -6.41
C CYS A 405 -10.31 -19.75 -5.73
N LYS A 406 -9.25 -20.37 -6.26
CA LYS A 406 -8.69 -21.61 -5.69
C LYS A 406 -8.19 -21.45 -4.26
N LEU A 407 -7.80 -20.23 -3.91
CA LEU A 407 -7.33 -19.87 -2.57
C LEU A 407 -8.50 -19.22 -1.83
N PRO A 408 -8.79 -19.65 -0.58
CA PRO A 408 -9.84 -19.00 0.20
C PRO A 408 -9.49 -17.53 0.44
N MET A 409 -10.51 -16.68 0.51
CA MET A 409 -10.36 -15.28 0.93
C MET A 409 -9.71 -15.25 2.32
N PRO A 410 -8.62 -14.48 2.53
CA PRO A 410 -8.00 -14.38 3.84
C PRO A 410 -8.96 -13.86 4.90
N ASP A 411 -8.95 -14.47 6.10
CA ASP A 411 -9.64 -13.87 7.25
C ASP A 411 -8.82 -12.69 7.78
N ILE A 412 -9.37 -11.48 7.63
CA ILE A 412 -8.73 -10.23 8.05
C ILE A 412 -9.38 -9.62 9.30
N LYS A 413 -10.22 -10.35 10.04
CA LYS A 413 -10.91 -9.84 11.23
C LYS A 413 -9.94 -9.21 12.23
N GLN A 414 -8.83 -9.89 12.54
CA GLN A 414 -7.82 -9.36 13.45
C GLN A 414 -7.09 -8.13 12.88
N LYS A 415 -6.85 -8.10 11.56
CA LYS A 415 -6.26 -6.93 10.88
C LYS A 415 -7.19 -5.72 11.01
N LEU A 416 -8.50 -5.91 10.79
CA LEU A 416 -9.50 -4.85 10.93
C LEU A 416 -9.60 -4.35 12.38
N ILE A 417 -9.62 -5.26 13.36
CA ILE A 417 -9.58 -4.90 14.78
C ILE A 417 -8.37 -4.01 15.08
N ASN A 418 -7.18 -4.46 14.68
CA ASN A 418 -5.93 -3.81 15.05
C ASN A 418 -5.72 -2.46 14.37
N ASN A 419 -6.32 -2.22 13.20
CA ASN A 419 -6.00 -1.06 12.36
C ASN A 419 -7.21 -0.15 12.07
N ARG A 420 -8.44 -0.67 12.02
CA ARG A 420 -9.66 0.16 11.94
C ARG A 420 -10.20 0.54 13.33
N GLY A 421 -9.79 -0.19 14.37
CA GLY A 421 -10.16 0.11 15.75
C GLY A 421 -11.59 -0.30 16.11
N TYR A 422 -12.06 -1.44 15.58
CA TYR A 422 -13.33 -2.03 16.02
C TYR A 422 -13.31 -2.29 17.54
N ARG A 423 -14.15 -1.55 18.26
CA ARG A 423 -14.12 -1.39 19.72
C ARG A 423 -14.29 -2.67 20.54
N TYR A 424 -14.80 -3.76 19.96
CA TYR A 424 -15.01 -5.00 20.71
C TYR A 424 -13.74 -5.79 21.03
N VAL A 425 -12.57 -5.39 20.53
CA VAL A 425 -11.30 -6.07 20.82
C VAL A 425 -10.16 -5.13 21.21
N VAL A 426 -10.38 -3.81 21.25
CA VAL A 426 -9.54 -2.95 22.10
C VAL A 426 -9.92 -3.31 23.53
N ALA A 427 -9.19 -4.27 24.11
CA ALA A 427 -9.46 -4.82 25.43
C ALA A 427 -9.85 -3.68 26.38
N GLN A 428 -10.93 -3.86 27.13
CA GLN A 428 -11.46 -2.85 28.05
C GLN A 428 -10.36 -2.23 28.94
N GLY A 429 -9.30 -2.97 29.26
CA GLY A 429 -8.10 -2.47 29.93
C GLY A 429 -7.30 -1.40 29.16
N ASN A 430 -7.14 -1.49 27.84
CA ASN A 430 -6.52 -0.43 27.03
C ASN A 430 -7.41 0.82 26.97
N TYR A 431 -8.72 0.63 26.95
CA TYR A 431 -9.68 1.74 26.98
C TYR A 431 -9.64 2.48 28.34
N GLU A 432 -9.72 1.75 29.46
CA GLU A 432 -9.69 2.32 30.81
C GLU A 432 -8.32 2.97 31.12
N TYR A 433 -7.22 2.35 30.69
CA TYR A 433 -5.88 2.92 30.80
C TYR A 433 -5.76 4.26 30.06
N ASN A 434 -6.25 4.32 28.82
CA ASN A 434 -6.22 5.54 28.02
C ASN A 434 -7.17 6.62 28.55
N ALA A 435 -8.35 6.23 29.07
CA ALA A 435 -9.31 7.15 29.69
C ALA A 435 -8.76 7.78 30.98
N GLN A 436 -8.13 7.00 31.87
CA GLN A 436 -7.50 7.53 33.08
C GLN A 436 -6.33 8.47 32.76
N LYS A 437 -5.53 8.15 31.73
CA LYS A 437 -4.43 9.01 31.29
C LYS A 437 -4.93 10.36 30.76
N LEU A 438 -6.05 10.37 30.04
CA LEU A 438 -6.74 11.58 29.58
C LEU A 438 -7.23 12.45 30.74
N GLU A 439 -7.91 11.87 31.73
CA GLU A 439 -8.39 12.61 32.91
C GLU A 439 -7.22 13.27 33.65
N MET A 440 -6.09 12.57 33.78
CA MET A 440 -4.88 13.13 34.39
C MET A 440 -4.25 14.26 33.55
N GLN A 441 -4.18 14.12 32.22
CA GLN A 441 -3.58 15.15 31.36
C GLN A 441 -4.43 16.42 31.24
N VAL A 442 -5.76 16.29 31.20
CA VAL A 442 -6.70 17.43 31.21
C VAL A 442 -6.63 18.18 32.54
N HIS A 443 -6.46 17.46 33.66
CA HIS A 443 -6.25 18.09 34.97
C HIS A 443 -4.90 18.81 35.09
N ASN A 444 -3.86 18.34 34.40
CA ASN A 444 -2.54 18.96 34.43
C ASN A 444 -2.43 20.18 33.50
N THR A 445 -3.05 20.15 32.31
CA THR A 445 -3.06 21.32 31.39
C THR A 445 -3.86 22.51 31.93
N LYS A 446 -4.85 22.28 32.81
CA LYS A 446 -5.53 23.36 33.54
C LYS A 446 -4.66 24.02 34.62
N LYS A 447 -3.55 23.41 35.04
CA LYS A 447 -2.65 24.00 36.04
C LYS A 447 -1.55 24.89 35.44
N ASP A 448 -1.22 24.73 34.15
CA ASP A 448 0.01 25.30 33.58
C ASP A 448 -0.18 26.39 32.51
N THR A 449 -1.36 27.00 32.35
CA THR A 449 -1.50 28.16 31.47
C THR A 449 -0.97 29.45 32.12
N GLY A 450 0.36 29.56 32.21
CA GLY A 450 1.08 30.84 32.25
C GLY A 450 1.24 31.41 30.83
N PRO A 451 1.47 32.74 30.69
CA PRO A 451 1.51 33.40 29.38
C PRO A 451 2.74 32.98 28.55
N PRO A 452 2.62 32.83 27.22
CA PRO A 452 3.68 32.30 26.38
C PRO A 452 4.78 33.32 26.11
N THR A 453 6.03 32.94 26.36
CA THR A 453 7.22 33.65 25.90
C THR A 453 7.55 33.30 24.45
N LYS A 454 7.73 34.33 23.62
CA LYS A 454 8.22 34.23 22.24
C LYS A 454 9.73 33.99 22.25
N ASN A 455 10.19 33.00 21.47
CA ASN A 455 11.35 33.04 20.58
C ASN A 455 11.81 31.62 20.26
N GLU A 456 11.81 31.24 18.98
CA GLU A 456 12.96 30.57 18.35
C GLU A 456 12.75 30.44 16.84
N SER A 457 13.84 30.69 16.12
CA SER A 457 13.93 30.97 14.70
C SER A 457 14.54 29.79 13.93
N ASP A 458 13.84 29.41 12.87
CA ASP A 458 14.29 29.02 11.53
C ASP A 458 15.73 28.45 11.37
N ALA A 459 15.80 27.12 11.21
CA ALA A 459 16.89 26.44 10.52
C ALA A 459 16.32 25.70 9.30
N ALA A 460 16.68 26.17 8.10
CA ALA A 460 16.28 25.58 6.83
C ALA A 460 17.16 24.37 6.49
N ILE A 461 16.56 23.18 6.46
CA ILE A 461 17.12 21.94 5.92
C ILE A 461 16.52 21.71 4.53
N SER A 462 17.34 21.21 3.59
CA SER A 462 17.05 21.11 2.15
C SER A 462 15.90 20.16 1.82
N ALA A 463 14.91 20.67 1.08
CA ALA A 463 13.57 20.08 0.91
C ALA A 463 13.39 19.08 -0.26
N ASP A 464 14.44 18.54 -0.87
CA ASP A 464 14.29 17.81 -2.15
C ASP A 464 14.32 16.27 -2.07
N LEU A 465 14.35 15.66 -0.86
CA LEU A 465 14.26 14.19 -0.70
C LEU A 465 13.45 13.71 0.52
N GLU A 466 12.71 14.61 1.17
CA GLU A 466 11.81 14.29 2.29
C GLU A 466 10.48 13.74 1.76
N ASP A 467 10.55 12.54 1.18
CA ASP A 467 9.39 11.70 0.90
C ASP A 467 9.02 10.91 2.17
N ASP A 468 8.97 11.62 3.31
CA ASP A 468 8.75 11.06 4.65
C ASP A 468 7.26 11.15 5.00
N ASP A 469 6.59 10.01 4.88
CA ASP A 469 5.49 9.71 5.77
C ASP A 469 6.10 9.46 7.17
N ASP A 470 6.06 10.45 8.06
CA ASP A 470 6.39 10.28 9.51
C ASP A 470 5.34 9.35 10.16
N TYR A 471 5.35 8.09 9.71
CA TYR A 471 4.34 7.07 9.87
C TYR A 471 4.80 6.14 10.98
N LYS A 472 4.28 6.39 12.17
CA LYS A 472 4.47 5.53 13.35
C LYS A 472 3.21 4.72 13.57
N LEU A 473 3.31 3.38 13.51
CA LEU A 473 2.14 2.57 13.88
C LEU A 473 1.82 2.82 15.35
N PRO A 474 0.53 2.91 15.72
CA PRO A 474 0.15 2.93 17.13
C PRO A 474 0.57 1.63 17.85
N TYR A 475 0.78 0.51 17.13
CA TYR A 475 1.19 -0.77 17.71
C TYR A 475 2.05 -1.60 16.75
N SER A 476 3.34 -1.74 17.05
CA SER A 476 4.16 -2.84 16.51
C SER A 476 3.82 -4.12 17.28
N VAL A 477 2.86 -4.89 16.77
CA VAL A 477 2.63 -6.26 17.28
C VAL A 477 3.79 -7.14 16.79
N PRO A 478 4.54 -7.81 17.69
CA PRO A 478 5.65 -8.69 17.34
C PRO A 478 5.23 -9.92 16.54
#